data_AF-A0A374XX66-F1
#
_entry.id   AF-A0A374XX66-F1
#
_cell.length_a   1.000
_cell.length_b   1.000
_cell.length_c   1.000
_cell.angle_alpha   90.00
_cell.angle_beta   90.00
_cell.angle_gamma   90.00
#
_symmetry.space_group_name_H-M   'P 1'
#
loop_
_entity.id
_entity.type
_entity.pdbx_description
1 polymer ?
#
loop_
_entity_poly.entity_id
_entity_poly.type
_entity_poly.pdbx_seq_one_letter_code
_entity_poly.pdbx_strand_id
1 'polypeptide(L)'
;VNKMDSTEPPYSEPRFEEIKKEVSSYIKKIGYNPAAVAFVPISGWNGDNMLEPSNKMPWFKGWAVDRKEGKAEGKTLIDALDA
;
A
#
# COMPACT_ATOMS: atom_id res chain seq x y z
N VAL A 1 0.29 -1.28 4.48
CA VAL A 1 -0.80 -1.31 5.49
C VAL A 1 -1.16 -2.76 5.74
N ASN A 2 -0.81 -3.30 6.91
CA ASN A 2 -1.01 -4.73 7.24
C ASN A 2 -2.36 -4.97 7.95
N LYS A 3 -2.73 -6.24 8.12
CA LYS A 3 -3.95 -6.73 8.78
C LYS A 3 -5.24 -6.28 8.09
N MET A 4 -5.22 -6.17 6.75
CA MET A 4 -6.41 -5.79 5.97
C MET A 4 -7.57 -6.77 6.14
N ASP A 5 -7.29 -8.03 6.49
CA ASP A 5 -8.28 -9.04 6.84
C ASP A 5 -9.10 -8.71 8.11
N SER A 6 -8.54 -7.89 9.00
CA SER A 6 -9.13 -7.53 10.29
C SER A 6 -9.84 -6.17 10.28
N THR A 7 -9.97 -5.51 9.12
CA THR A 7 -10.76 -4.27 9.03
C THR A 7 -12.25 -4.59 9.12
N GLU A 8 -13.07 -3.58 9.40
CA GLU A 8 -14.53 -3.70 9.38
C GLU A 8 -15.13 -2.80 8.29
N PRO A 9 -15.71 -3.36 7.21
CA PRO A 9 -15.70 -4.78 6.84
C PRO A 9 -14.28 -5.28 6.44
N PRO A 10 -14.03 -6.59 6.38
CA PRO A 10 -12.73 -7.12 5.96
C PRO A 10 -12.31 -6.59 4.59
N TYR A 11 -11.03 -6.24 4.44
CA TYR A 11 -10.43 -5.67 3.23
C TYR A 11 -11.08 -4.34 2.79
N SER A 12 -11.41 -3.47 3.74
CA SER A 12 -12.09 -2.19 3.53
C SER A 12 -11.19 -1.16 2.82
N GLU A 13 -11.58 -0.75 1.62
CA GLU A 13 -10.94 0.34 0.86
C GLU A 13 -10.99 1.69 1.61
N PRO A 14 -12.14 2.13 2.17
CA PRO A 14 -12.18 3.38 2.95
C PRO A 14 -11.17 3.41 4.09
N ARG A 15 -11.01 2.27 4.80
CA ARG A 15 -10.06 2.17 5.91
C ARG A 15 -8.61 2.27 5.44
N PHE A 16 -8.29 1.67 4.29
CA PHE A 16 -6.98 1.80 3.68
C PHE A 16 -6.67 3.25 3.27
N GLU A 17 -7.59 3.93 2.60
CA GLU A 17 -7.40 5.31 2.14
C GLU A 17 -7.28 6.30 3.32
N GLU A 18 -8.02 6.09 4.41
CA GLU A 18 -7.87 6.83 5.66
C GLU A 18 -6.43 6.70 6.22
N ILE A 19 -5.96 5.46 6.41
CA ILE A 19 -4.60 5.19 6.92
C ILE A 19 -3.54 5.78 6.00
N LYS A 20 -3.68 5.59 4.68
CA LYS A 20 -2.77 6.14 3.68
C LYS A 20 -2.68 7.65 3.79
N LYS A 21 -3.81 8.35 3.94
CA LYS A 21 -3.86 9.82 4.10
C LYS A 21 -3.18 10.29 5.39
N GLU A 22 -3.46 9.64 6.52
CA GLU A 22 -2.86 10.00 7.81
C GLU A 22 -1.36 9.77 7.81
N VAL A 23 -0.92 8.58 7.38
CA VAL A 23 0.51 8.24 7.30
C VAL A 23 1.23 9.14 6.31
N SER A 24 0.65 9.42 5.13
CA SER A 24 1.22 10.37 4.16
C SER A 24 1.43 11.76 4.77
N SER A 25 0.46 12.23 5.57
CA SER A 25 0.56 13.52 6.24
C SER A 25 1.65 13.52 7.32
N TYR A 26 1.81 12.40 8.03
CA TYR A 26 2.80 12.24 9.08
C TYR A 26 4.23 12.17 8.52
N ILE A 27 4.48 11.32 7.52
CA ILE A 27 5.81 11.18 6.90
C ILE A 27 6.25 12.46 6.20
N LYS A 28 5.32 13.24 5.63
CA LYS A 28 5.60 14.55 5.06
C LYS A 28 6.13 15.53 6.11
N LYS A 29 5.57 15.52 7.33
CA LYS A 29 6.04 16.35 8.45
C LYS A 29 7.45 15.96 8.90
N ILE A 30 7.80 14.69 8.81
CA ILE A 30 9.14 14.18 9.13
C ILE A 30 10.17 14.56 8.05
N GLY A 31 9.72 14.88 6.83
CA GLY A 31 10.58 15.31 5.73
C GLY A 31 10.68 14.32 4.56
N TYR A 32 9.94 13.21 4.61
CA TYR A 32 9.85 12.28 3.47
C TYR A 32 8.88 12.82 2.41
N ASN A 33 9.15 12.51 1.13
CA ASN A 33 8.19 12.77 0.04
C ASN A 33 7.15 11.63 -0.01
N PRO A 34 5.86 11.88 0.28
CA PRO A 34 4.85 10.84 0.24
C PRO A 34 4.66 10.21 -1.14
N ALA A 35 4.95 10.95 -2.22
CA ALA A 35 4.86 10.42 -3.59
C ALA A 35 5.94 9.36 -3.88
N ALA A 36 7.03 9.32 -3.10
CA ALA A 36 8.08 8.32 -3.24
C ALA A 36 7.82 7.04 -2.42
N VAL A 37 6.72 6.99 -1.66
CA VAL A 37 6.40 5.89 -0.73
C VAL A 37 5.27 5.03 -1.27
N ALA A 38 5.55 3.74 -1.45
CA ALA A 38 4.57 2.77 -1.89
C ALA A 38 3.64 2.38 -0.73
N PHE A 39 2.33 2.55 -0.92
CA PHE A 39 1.31 2.09 0.02
C PHE A 39 0.68 0.80 -0.48
N VAL A 40 1.05 -0.32 0.13
CA VAL A 40 0.54 -1.65 -0.24
C VAL A 40 -0.42 -2.17 0.83
N PRO A 41 -1.70 -2.44 0.54
CA PRO A 41 -2.59 -3.13 1.46
C PRO A 41 -2.26 -4.62 1.47
N ILE A 42 -1.90 -5.18 2.63
CA ILE A 42 -1.47 -6.57 2.78
C ILE A 42 -2.20 -7.27 3.94
N SER A 43 -2.24 -8.60 3.89
CA SER A 43 -2.45 -9.44 5.06
C SER A 43 -1.26 -10.38 5.21
N GLY A 44 -0.38 -10.09 6.17
CA GLY A 44 0.77 -10.96 6.42
C GLY A 44 0.38 -12.36 6.90
N TRP A 45 -0.78 -12.51 7.53
CA TRP A 45 -1.28 -13.82 7.98
C TRP A 45 -1.80 -14.68 6.83
N ASN A 46 -2.55 -14.08 5.92
CA ASN A 46 -3.15 -14.80 4.78
C ASN A 46 -2.29 -14.78 3.52
N GLY A 47 -1.18 -14.02 3.50
CA GLY A 47 -0.30 -13.84 2.35
C GLY A 47 -0.79 -12.85 1.29
N ASP A 48 -1.92 -12.16 1.52
CA ASP A 48 -2.55 -11.28 0.54
C ASP A 48 -1.63 -10.10 0.16
N ASN A 49 -1.38 -9.91 -1.14
CA ASN A 49 -0.49 -8.88 -1.72
C ASN A 49 0.96 -8.93 -1.21
N MET A 50 1.42 -10.06 -0.64
CA MET A 50 2.82 -10.20 -0.23
C MET A 50 3.72 -10.49 -1.43
N LEU A 51 3.49 -11.64 -2.07
CA LEU A 51 4.23 -12.09 -3.26
C LEU A 51 3.35 -12.07 -4.51
N GLU A 52 2.06 -12.34 -4.33
CA GLU A 52 1.08 -12.42 -5.41
C GLU A 52 -0.10 -11.48 -5.13
N PRO A 53 -0.75 -10.93 -6.18
CA PRO A 53 -1.95 -10.12 -6.01
C PRO A 53 -3.09 -10.88 -5.33
N SER A 54 -3.75 -10.24 -4.37
CA SER A 54 -4.94 -10.78 -3.72
C SER A 54 -6.20 -10.54 -4.55
N ASN A 55 -7.06 -11.55 -4.64
CA ASN A 55 -8.41 -11.43 -5.22
C ASN A 55 -9.42 -10.81 -4.25
N LYS A 56 -9.07 -10.64 -2.97
CA LYS A 56 -9.97 -10.08 -1.93
C LYS A 56 -10.00 -8.54 -1.94
N MET A 57 -9.07 -7.91 -2.65
CA MET A 57 -8.97 -6.45 -2.78
C MET A 57 -9.07 -6.03 -4.25
N PRO A 58 -10.19 -6.29 -4.95
CA PRO A 58 -10.35 -5.95 -6.38
C PRO A 58 -10.33 -4.44 -6.65
N TRP A 59 -10.58 -3.64 -5.61
CA TRP A 59 -10.49 -2.18 -5.62
C TRP A 59 -9.04 -1.70 -5.71
N PHE A 60 -8.08 -2.45 -5.16
CA PHE A 60 -6.67 -2.07 -5.19
C PHE A 60 -6.07 -2.31 -6.59
N LYS A 61 -5.84 -1.21 -7.32
CA LYS A 61 -5.28 -1.26 -8.69
C LYS A 61 -3.76 -1.34 -8.73
N GLY A 62 -3.10 -1.13 -7.60
CA GLY A 62 -1.65 -1.06 -7.50
C GLY A 62 -1.21 0.20 -6.76
N TRP A 63 0.05 0.21 -6.38
CA TRP A 63 0.73 1.39 -5.88
C TRP A 63 1.54 2.00 -7.04
N ALA A 64 1.78 3.30 -6.94
CA ALA A 64 2.67 4.03 -7.84
C ALA A 64 3.52 4.98 -7.01
N VAL A 65 4.81 5.06 -7.33
CA VAL A 65 5.75 5.98 -6.69
C VAL A 65 6.46 6.83 -7.74
N ASP A 66 6.77 8.06 -7.35
CA ASP A 66 7.55 9.01 -8.13
C ASP A 66 8.83 9.33 -7.34
N ARG A 67 9.95 8.76 -7.80
CA ARG A 67 11.28 8.94 -7.22
C ARG A 67 12.13 9.76 -8.19
N LYS A 68 13.24 10.30 -7.69
CA LYS A 68 14.19 11.06 -8.53
C LYS A 68 14.77 10.19 -9.66
N GLU A 69 14.92 8.89 -9.43
CA GLU A 69 15.41 7.94 -10.45
C GLU A 69 14.35 7.55 -11.48
N GLY A 70 13.06 7.82 -11.23
CA GLY A 70 11.98 7.47 -12.15
C GLY A 70 10.67 7.11 -11.44
N LYS A 71 9.65 6.82 -12.26
CA LYS A 71 8.36 6.31 -11.78
C LYS A 71 8.40 4.80 -11.74
N ALA A 72 7.82 4.22 -10.69
CA ALA A 72 7.60 2.79 -10.58
C ALA A 72 6.18 2.51 -10.12
N GLU A 73 5.65 1.37 -10.55
CA GLU A 73 4.32 0.89 -10.18
C GLU A 73 4.37 -0.62 -9.94
N GLY A 74 3.43 -1.11 -9.13
CA GLY A 74 3.34 -2.53 -8.81
C GLY A 74 2.10 -2.83 -7.97
N LYS A 75 1.93 -4.09 -7.57
CA LYS A 75 0.72 -4.51 -6.86
C LYS A 75 0.99 -5.25 -5.56
N THR A 76 2.16 -5.85 -5.42
CA THR A 76 2.54 -6.63 -4.25
C THR A 76 3.59 -5.92 -3.42
N LEU A 77 3.87 -6.47 -2.24
CA LEU A 77 4.93 -5.99 -1.38
C LEU A 77 6.30 -6.31 -1.97
N ILE A 78 6.47 -7.47 -2.62
CA ILE A 78 7.74 -7.79 -3.30
C ILE A 78 8.03 -6.81 -4.44
N ASP A 79 7.02 -6.46 -5.25
CA ASP A 79 7.18 -5.44 -6.30
C ASP A 79 7.69 -4.12 -5.71
N ALA A 80 7.22 -3.74 -4.52
CA ALA A 80 7.58 -2.48 -3.87
C ALA A 80 9.00 -2.48 -3.28
N LEU A 81 9.55 -3.66 -3.00
CA LEU A 81 10.93 -3.84 -2.53
C LEU A 81 11.92 -3.88 -3.70
N ASP A 82 11.50 -4.43 -4.84
CA ASP A 82 12.33 -4.55 -6.05
C ASP A 82 12.38 -3.26 -6.88
N ALA A 83 11.41 -2.34 -6.69
CA ALA A 83 11.33 -1.04 -7.35
C ALA A 83 12.13 0.05 -6.62
#